data_AF-A0A377YAA8-F1
#
_entry.id   AF-A0A377YAA8-F1
#
_cell.length_a   1.000
_cell.length_b   1.000
_cell.length_c   1.000
_cell.angle_alpha   90.00
_cell.angle_beta   90.00
_cell.angle_gamma   90.00
#
_symmetry.space_group_name_H-M   'P 1'
#
loop_
_entity.id
_entity.type
_entity.pdbx_description
1 polymer ?
#
loop_
_entity_poly.entity_id
_entity_poly.type
_entity_poly.pdbx_seq_one_letter_code
_entity_poly.pdbx_strand_id
1 'polypeptide(L)'
;MYVESRGQQFRADGSPLVSGAGAVGVAQVMEKTGPEAAKYAGVEWSRERWLNDPQYNLQIGNAYFEHLGNKYGNNPVLTVAAYNAGQGRVDEWLQKYGDPRKGEISDAGFTAAIPLKETREHVQKVLGVAAGIPPGATIGSITQMPFWNKMSPQDQSSAIDKMSALYDMRASAGRVALQSKMQDDLALLEAGKKVSPITPEAWASTLPVQATPAERMQLEQTFRHYQQAMSLQPVYQSIVQGTPQQGLAAVQALQPQESAPDFKYQQELYATAQTKLTQVLKAREAEPGGWLVQNDETTQKAFSAYSANPELLGDYVKNVLIQKQRFGIKSDAVLPKAQAEALSQALLQSTPENQSRLLDTILIIASRGTYTRRGPSVSAGKELRRKV
;
A
#
# COMPACT_ATOMS: atom_id res chain seq x y z
N MET A 1 -12.13 -10.19 18.69
CA MET A 1 -12.82 -10.32 17.37
C MET A 1 -13.19 -11.76 17.06
N TYR A 2 -12.25 -12.71 16.90
CA TYR A 2 -12.57 -14.12 16.57
C TYR A 2 -13.46 -14.86 17.59
N VAL A 3 -13.33 -14.55 18.88
CA VAL A 3 -14.04 -15.23 19.98
C VAL A 3 -15.58 -15.09 19.91
N GLU A 4 -16.09 -14.06 19.23
CA GLU A 4 -17.52 -13.75 19.16
C GLU A 4 -18.11 -14.02 17.77
N SER A 5 -17.44 -13.57 16.71
CA SER A 5 -17.91 -13.78 15.33
C SER A 5 -17.47 -15.10 14.72
N ARG A 6 -16.47 -15.78 15.30
CA ARG A 6 -15.74 -16.91 14.67
C ARG A 6 -15.21 -16.55 13.27
N GLY A 7 -14.90 -15.26 13.05
CA GLY A 7 -14.45 -14.76 11.75
C GLY A 7 -15.55 -14.50 10.72
N GLN A 8 -16.83 -14.58 11.11
CA GLN A 8 -17.96 -14.47 10.18
C GLN A 8 -18.55 -13.05 10.15
N GLN A 9 -18.76 -12.53 8.94
CA GLN A 9 -19.55 -11.30 8.73
C GLN A 9 -21.05 -11.58 8.71
N PHE A 10 -21.44 -12.75 8.20
CA PHE A 10 -22.84 -13.12 7.95
C PHE A 10 -23.21 -14.41 8.70
N ARG A 11 -24.50 -14.58 9.00
CA ARG A 11 -25.08 -15.86 9.40
C ARG A 11 -25.20 -16.78 8.18
N ALA A 12 -25.54 -18.04 8.42
CA ALA A 12 -25.73 -19.05 7.36
C ALA A 12 -26.84 -18.68 6.36
N ASP A 13 -27.79 -17.83 6.76
CA ASP A 13 -28.89 -17.33 5.91
C ASP A 13 -28.52 -16.07 5.10
N GLY A 14 -27.26 -15.61 5.15
CA GLY A 14 -26.79 -14.43 4.45
C GLY A 14 -27.11 -13.09 5.16
N SER A 15 -27.81 -13.11 6.29
CA SER A 15 -28.04 -11.90 7.10
C SER A 15 -26.77 -11.47 7.84
N PRO A 16 -26.52 -10.17 8.08
CA PRO A 16 -25.40 -9.71 8.90
C PRO A 16 -25.42 -10.36 10.29
N LEU A 17 -24.25 -10.83 10.75
CA LEU A 17 -24.11 -11.43 12.07
C LEU A 17 -24.17 -10.33 13.14
N VAL A 18 -25.25 -10.30 13.91
CA VAL A 18 -25.52 -9.26 14.93
C VAL A 18 -25.57 -9.88 16.32
N SER A 19 -24.85 -9.31 17.29
CA SER A 19 -24.93 -9.69 18.70
C SER A 19 -26.23 -9.20 19.35
N GLY A 20 -26.56 -9.72 20.54
CA GLY A 20 -27.72 -9.23 21.31
C GLY A 20 -27.67 -7.74 21.65
N ALA A 21 -26.48 -7.15 21.68
CA ALA A 21 -26.26 -5.72 21.92
C ALA A 21 -26.28 -4.86 20.64
N GLY A 22 -26.31 -5.47 19.44
CA GLY A 22 -26.29 -4.75 18.17
C GLY A 22 -24.90 -4.60 17.54
N ALA A 23 -23.91 -5.38 17.98
CA ALA A 23 -22.57 -5.40 17.36
C ALA A 23 -22.61 -6.23 16.08
N VAL A 24 -22.01 -5.75 14.99
CA VAL A 24 -22.12 -6.40 13.68
C VAL A 24 -20.80 -6.95 13.17
N GLY A 25 -20.91 -8.13 12.56
CA GLY A 25 -19.95 -8.62 11.60
C GLY A 25 -18.68 -9.21 12.21
N VAL A 26 -17.67 -9.36 11.36
CA VAL A 26 -16.42 -10.06 11.69
C VAL A 26 -15.67 -9.44 12.87
N ALA A 27 -15.73 -8.12 13.03
CA ALA A 27 -15.08 -7.41 14.13
C ALA A 27 -16.01 -7.14 15.32
N GLN A 28 -17.32 -7.37 15.21
CA GLN A 28 -18.30 -7.06 16.24
C GLN A 28 -18.23 -5.58 16.69
N VAL A 29 -18.22 -4.67 15.72
CA VAL A 29 -18.26 -3.22 16.00
C VAL A 29 -19.71 -2.79 16.19
N MET A 30 -20.00 -2.03 17.25
CA MET A 30 -21.31 -1.42 17.49
C MET A 30 -21.55 -0.25 16.55
N GLU A 31 -22.80 -0.03 16.12
CA GLU A 31 -23.14 1.10 15.25
C GLU A 31 -22.71 2.46 15.83
N LYS A 32 -22.94 2.66 17.14
CA LYS A 32 -22.52 3.87 17.86
C LYS A 32 -21.00 4.10 17.88
N THR A 33 -20.21 3.03 17.78
CA THR A 33 -18.73 3.06 17.78
C THR A 33 -18.19 3.26 16.37
N GLY A 34 -18.97 2.88 15.35
CA GLY A 34 -18.60 2.93 13.95
C GLY A 34 -18.00 4.25 13.45
N PRO A 35 -18.62 5.41 13.73
CA PRO A 35 -18.06 6.70 13.31
C PRO A 35 -16.67 6.99 13.87
N GLU A 36 -16.45 6.68 15.15
CA GLU A 36 -15.15 6.87 15.81
C GLU A 36 -14.11 5.87 15.27
N ALA A 37 -14.52 4.61 15.10
CA ALA A 37 -13.69 3.55 14.52
C ALA A 37 -13.24 3.87 13.09
N ALA A 38 -14.14 4.38 12.25
CA ALA A 38 -13.84 4.81 10.89
C ALA A 38 -12.83 5.97 10.86
N LYS A 39 -12.97 6.93 11.78
CA LYS A 39 -12.02 8.02 11.94
C LYS A 39 -10.61 7.50 12.29
N TYR A 40 -10.49 6.54 13.21
CA TYR A 40 -9.18 5.93 13.51
C TYR A 40 -8.62 5.14 12.34
N ALA A 41 -9.47 4.51 11.52
CA ALA A 41 -9.06 3.80 10.32
C ALA A 41 -8.71 4.72 9.13
N GLY A 42 -8.89 6.04 9.25
CA GLY A 42 -8.64 6.99 8.15
C GLY A 42 -9.64 6.86 6.99
N VAL A 43 -10.85 6.35 7.25
CA VAL A 43 -11.90 6.15 6.24
C VAL A 43 -13.20 6.85 6.65
N GLU A 44 -14.02 7.22 5.67
CA GLU A 44 -15.35 7.75 5.95
C GLU A 44 -16.27 6.67 6.51
N TRP A 45 -17.06 7.02 7.53
CA TRP A 45 -18.07 6.16 8.10
C TRP A 45 -19.16 5.82 7.06
N SER A 46 -19.38 4.54 6.85
CA SER A 46 -20.47 4.03 6.02
C SER A 46 -21.19 2.90 6.74
N ARG A 47 -22.44 3.17 7.13
CA ARG A 47 -23.31 2.18 7.76
C ARG A 47 -23.56 0.97 6.86
N GLU A 48 -23.69 1.20 5.57
CA GLU A 48 -23.90 0.14 4.58
C GLU A 48 -22.70 -0.81 4.50
N ARG A 49 -21.48 -0.26 4.37
CA ARG A 49 -20.25 -1.08 4.36
C ARG A 49 -20.03 -1.76 5.70
N TRP A 50 -20.32 -1.09 6.82
CA TRP A 50 -20.22 -1.72 8.14
C TRP A 50 -21.12 -2.96 8.28
N LEU A 51 -22.32 -2.94 7.69
CA LEU A 51 -23.24 -4.09 7.67
C LEU A 51 -22.79 -5.19 6.70
N ASN A 52 -22.34 -4.83 5.51
CA ASN A 52 -22.28 -5.74 4.36
C ASN A 52 -20.87 -5.98 3.78
N ASP A 53 -19.86 -5.28 4.26
CA ASP A 53 -18.48 -5.43 3.78
C ASP A 53 -17.59 -5.96 4.93
N PRO A 54 -17.20 -7.26 4.88
CA PRO A 54 -16.30 -7.85 5.86
C PRO A 54 -14.96 -7.12 5.99
N GLN A 55 -14.39 -6.62 4.88
CA GLN A 55 -13.08 -5.95 4.89
C GLN A 55 -13.19 -4.59 5.56
N TYR A 56 -14.21 -3.81 5.23
CA TYR A 56 -14.47 -2.54 5.89
C TYR A 56 -14.77 -2.71 7.39
N ASN A 57 -15.61 -3.69 7.75
CA ASN A 57 -15.94 -3.99 9.16
C ASN A 57 -14.69 -4.38 9.95
N LEU A 58 -13.81 -5.20 9.37
CA LEU A 58 -12.54 -5.59 9.98
C LEU A 58 -11.56 -4.42 10.09
N GLN A 59 -11.45 -3.59 9.04
CA GLN A 59 -10.55 -2.44 9.01
C GLN A 59 -10.87 -1.46 10.14
N ILE A 60 -12.14 -1.04 10.29
CA ILE A 60 -12.54 -0.11 11.34
C ILE A 60 -12.43 -0.75 12.74
N GLY A 61 -12.74 -2.05 12.86
CA GLY A 61 -12.61 -2.79 14.12
C GLY A 61 -11.16 -2.89 14.59
N ASN A 62 -10.23 -3.17 13.67
CA ASN A 62 -8.80 -3.21 13.95
C ASN A 62 -8.28 -1.85 14.42
N ALA A 63 -8.60 -0.79 13.68
CA ALA A 63 -8.16 0.56 14.03
C ALA A 63 -8.70 1.02 15.39
N TYR A 64 -9.95 0.68 15.71
CA TYR A 64 -10.53 0.97 17.01
C TYR A 64 -9.87 0.17 18.14
N PHE A 65 -9.59 -1.13 17.93
CA PHE A 65 -8.87 -1.95 18.92
C PHE A 65 -7.44 -1.43 19.15
N GLU A 66 -6.72 -1.05 18.09
CA GLU A 66 -5.39 -0.44 18.18
C GLU A 66 -5.42 0.88 18.94
N HIS A 67 -6.40 1.74 18.66
CA HIS A 67 -6.60 2.98 19.43
C HIS A 67 -6.74 2.69 20.92
N LEU A 68 -7.61 1.75 21.30
CA LEU A 68 -7.81 1.37 22.70
C LEU A 68 -6.52 0.81 23.31
N GLY A 69 -5.79 -0.02 22.56
CA GLY A 69 -4.46 -0.51 22.96
C GLY A 69 -3.52 0.65 23.30
N ASN A 70 -3.38 1.62 22.41
CA ASN A 70 -2.55 2.79 22.62
C ASN A 70 -3.02 3.64 23.82
N LYS A 71 -4.33 3.89 23.93
CA LYS A 71 -4.94 4.66 25.04
C LYS A 71 -4.65 4.02 26.41
N TYR A 72 -4.72 2.68 26.49
CA TYR A 72 -4.51 1.95 27.73
C TYR A 72 -3.07 1.45 27.90
N GLY A 73 -2.10 2.02 27.20
CA GLY A 73 -0.68 1.66 27.36
C GLY A 73 -0.40 0.19 27.04
N ASN A 74 -1.15 -0.38 26.09
CA ASN A 74 -1.15 -1.78 25.72
C ASN A 74 -1.53 -2.76 26.84
N ASN A 75 -2.21 -2.30 27.90
CA ASN A 75 -2.76 -3.21 28.91
C ASN A 75 -3.92 -4.03 28.30
N PRO A 76 -3.81 -5.37 28.22
CA PRO A 76 -4.79 -6.21 27.53
C PRO A 76 -6.13 -6.28 28.26
N VAL A 77 -6.14 -6.25 29.60
CA VAL A 77 -7.38 -6.26 30.40
C VAL A 77 -8.20 -5.00 30.11
N LEU A 78 -7.56 -3.84 30.20
CA LEU A 78 -8.24 -2.56 29.95
C LEU A 78 -8.69 -2.43 28.50
N THR A 79 -7.86 -2.87 27.55
CA THR A 79 -8.18 -2.82 26.11
C THR A 79 -9.38 -3.70 25.77
N VAL A 80 -9.40 -4.94 26.25
CA VAL A 80 -10.51 -5.89 26.01
C VAL A 80 -11.78 -5.44 26.75
N ALA A 81 -11.66 -4.97 27.99
CA ALA A 81 -12.78 -4.43 28.73
C ALA A 81 -13.37 -3.21 28.01
N ALA A 82 -12.53 -2.31 27.48
CA ALA A 82 -12.98 -1.11 26.79
C ALA A 82 -13.58 -1.41 25.41
N TYR A 83 -13.09 -2.45 24.73
CA TYR A 83 -13.66 -2.91 23.47
C TYR A 83 -15.08 -3.45 23.67
N ASN A 84 -15.30 -4.22 24.74
CA ASN A 84 -16.61 -4.81 25.07
C ASN A 84 -17.59 -3.80 25.71
N ALA A 85 -17.16 -3.07 26.75
CA ALA A 85 -18.03 -2.20 27.54
C ALA A 85 -18.05 -0.73 27.07
N GLY A 86 -17.09 -0.33 26.23
CA GLY A 86 -16.85 1.05 25.83
C GLY A 86 -15.80 1.74 26.70
N GLN A 87 -14.96 2.57 26.08
CA GLN A 87 -13.86 3.25 26.74
C GLN A 87 -14.28 4.16 27.91
N GLY A 88 -15.40 4.88 27.79
CA GLY A 88 -15.86 5.77 28.87
C GLY A 88 -16.17 5.04 30.17
N ARG A 89 -16.73 3.82 30.10
CA ARG A 89 -16.98 3.00 31.30
C ARG A 89 -15.68 2.53 31.94
N VAL A 90 -14.70 2.14 31.13
CA VAL A 90 -13.39 1.73 31.64
C VAL A 90 -12.69 2.90 32.31
N ASP A 91 -12.75 4.11 31.71
CA ASP A 91 -12.21 5.33 32.33
C ASP A 91 -12.87 5.61 33.70
N GLU A 92 -14.19 5.47 33.82
CA GLU A 92 -14.92 5.59 35.09
C GLU A 92 -14.49 4.52 36.11
N TRP A 93 -14.30 3.26 35.68
CA TRP A 93 -13.87 2.17 36.55
C TRP A 93 -12.44 2.34 37.04
N LEU A 94 -11.55 2.86 36.19
CA LEU A 94 -10.17 3.20 36.57
C LEU A 94 -10.16 4.26 37.68
N GLN A 95 -10.99 5.29 37.58
CA GLN A 95 -11.13 6.31 38.62
C GLN A 95 -11.72 5.75 39.93
N LYS A 96 -12.66 4.80 39.82
CA LYS A 96 -13.41 4.27 40.97
C LYS A 96 -12.68 3.15 41.73
N TYR A 97 -11.98 2.28 41.02
CA TYR A 97 -11.39 1.06 41.57
C TYR A 97 -9.85 1.07 41.57
N GLY A 98 -9.23 2.04 40.90
CA GLY A 98 -7.78 2.15 40.73
C GLY A 98 -7.32 1.71 39.33
N ASP A 99 -6.18 2.24 38.91
CA ASP A 99 -5.55 1.98 37.62
C ASP A 99 -4.47 0.88 37.75
N PRO A 100 -4.65 -0.29 37.10
CA PRO A 100 -3.68 -1.37 37.19
C PRO A 100 -2.33 -1.03 36.54
N ARG A 101 -2.29 -0.05 35.63
CA ARG A 101 -1.04 0.42 35.01
C ARG A 101 -0.17 1.20 35.99
N LYS A 102 -0.75 1.73 37.06
CA LYS A 102 -0.07 2.48 38.12
C LYS A 102 0.23 1.62 39.35
N GLY A 103 -0.17 0.34 39.33
CA GLY A 103 -0.07 -0.55 40.48
C GLY A 103 -1.07 -0.26 41.61
N GLU A 104 -2.10 0.56 41.37
CA GLU A 104 -3.14 0.89 42.35
C GLU A 104 -4.08 -0.30 42.61
N ILE A 105 -4.23 -1.18 41.62
CA ILE A 105 -4.97 -2.43 41.67
C ILE A 105 -4.28 -3.45 40.77
N SER A 106 -4.46 -4.75 40.99
CA SER A 106 -3.99 -5.75 40.02
C SER A 106 -4.94 -5.87 38.83
N ASP A 107 -4.47 -6.35 37.68
CA ASP A 107 -5.31 -6.64 36.52
C ASP A 107 -6.45 -7.63 36.84
N ALA A 108 -6.18 -8.64 37.67
CA ALA A 108 -7.18 -9.58 38.17
C ALA A 108 -8.18 -8.92 39.13
N GLY A 109 -7.70 -8.02 40.00
CA GLY A 109 -8.53 -7.24 40.91
C GLY A 109 -9.45 -6.28 40.15
N PHE A 110 -8.92 -5.57 39.14
CA PHE A 110 -9.68 -4.73 38.24
C PHE A 110 -10.75 -5.54 37.51
N THR A 111 -10.38 -6.68 36.93
CA THR A 111 -11.32 -7.59 36.27
C THR A 111 -12.44 -8.03 37.20
N ALA A 112 -12.14 -8.43 38.44
CA ALA A 112 -13.17 -8.82 39.41
C ALA A 112 -14.11 -7.65 39.78
N ALA A 113 -13.58 -6.43 39.83
CA ALA A 113 -14.31 -5.21 40.17
C ALA A 113 -15.23 -4.68 39.05
N ILE A 114 -15.04 -5.11 37.79
CA ILE A 114 -15.91 -4.73 36.67
C ILE A 114 -17.38 -5.06 37.00
N PRO A 115 -18.29 -4.07 37.03
CA PRO A 115 -19.68 -4.29 37.44
C PRO A 115 -20.50 -5.13 36.45
N LEU A 116 -20.13 -5.07 35.17
CA LEU A 116 -20.83 -5.79 34.10
C LEU A 116 -20.36 -7.24 34.06
N LYS A 117 -21.25 -8.16 34.44
CA LYS A 117 -20.97 -9.61 34.41
C LYS A 117 -20.52 -10.08 33.03
N GLU A 118 -21.20 -9.65 31.97
CA GLU A 118 -20.85 -9.97 30.58
C GLU A 118 -19.42 -9.50 30.25
N THR A 119 -19.04 -8.29 30.64
CA THR A 119 -17.70 -7.77 30.39
C THR A 119 -16.64 -8.53 31.18
N ARG A 120 -16.92 -8.92 32.43
CA ARG A 120 -16.02 -9.80 33.20
C ARG A 120 -15.81 -11.12 32.51
N GLU A 121 -16.90 -11.77 32.13
CA GLU A 121 -16.86 -13.06 31.44
C GLU A 121 -16.18 -12.93 30.07
N HIS A 122 -16.39 -11.83 29.35
CA HIS A 122 -15.73 -11.56 28.08
C HIS A 122 -14.22 -11.35 28.26
N VAL A 123 -13.81 -10.53 29.22
CA VAL A 123 -12.39 -10.35 29.60
C VAL A 123 -11.78 -11.70 30.01
N GLN A 124 -12.47 -12.49 30.83
CA GLN A 124 -12.03 -13.83 31.23
C GLN A 124 -12.05 -14.86 30.08
N LYS A 125 -12.91 -14.70 29.08
CA LYS A 125 -12.99 -15.61 27.91
C LYS A 125 -11.89 -15.30 26.91
N VAL A 126 -11.64 -14.00 26.66
CA VAL A 126 -10.62 -13.50 25.73
C VAL A 126 -9.22 -13.60 26.34
N LEU A 127 -9.09 -13.29 27.63
CA LEU A 127 -7.84 -13.34 28.39
C LEU A 127 -7.79 -14.52 29.34
N GLY A 128 -8.64 -15.54 29.12
CA GLY A 128 -8.66 -16.75 29.92
C GLY A 128 -7.35 -17.49 29.76
N VAL A 129 -6.63 -17.60 30.88
CA VAL A 129 -5.21 -17.93 31.13
C VAL A 129 -4.22 -16.73 31.13
N ALA A 130 -4.55 -15.59 30.51
CA ALA A 130 -3.73 -14.38 30.46
C ALA A 130 -3.94 -13.38 31.64
N ALA A 131 -4.95 -13.54 32.50
CA ALA A 131 -5.21 -12.63 33.62
C ALA A 131 -4.11 -12.61 34.72
N GLY A 132 -3.17 -13.56 34.68
CA GLY A 132 -1.98 -13.58 35.55
C GLY A 132 -0.69 -13.11 34.87
N ILE A 133 -0.75 -12.73 33.59
CA ILE A 133 0.42 -12.54 32.73
C ILE A 133 0.71 -11.03 32.60
N PRO A 134 1.83 -10.52 33.15
CA PRO A 134 2.19 -9.11 33.08
C PRO A 134 2.32 -8.60 31.63
N PRO A 135 2.06 -7.31 31.39
CA PRO A 135 2.33 -6.67 30.10
C PRO A 135 3.80 -6.86 29.69
N GLY A 136 4.05 -7.35 28.47
CA GLY A 136 5.41 -7.59 27.94
C GLY A 136 6.07 -8.90 28.40
N ALA A 137 5.35 -9.75 29.14
CA ALA A 137 5.86 -11.03 29.58
C ALA A 137 6.05 -11.99 28.37
N THR A 138 7.28 -12.48 28.19
CA THR A 138 7.63 -13.53 27.24
C THR A 138 7.22 -14.90 27.79
N ILE A 139 7.11 -15.92 26.92
CA ILE A 139 6.88 -17.31 27.35
C ILE A 139 7.87 -17.70 28.47
N GLY A 140 9.13 -17.28 28.36
CA GLY A 140 10.17 -17.55 29.35
C GLY A 140 9.98 -16.84 30.70
N SER A 141 9.31 -15.69 30.75
CA SER A 141 9.00 -15.00 32.01
C SER A 141 7.76 -15.56 32.72
N ILE A 142 6.84 -16.14 31.96
CA ILE A 142 5.54 -16.62 32.44
C ILE A 142 5.67 -18.03 33.01
N THR A 143 6.51 -18.86 32.40
CA THR A 143 6.83 -20.20 32.92
C THR A 143 7.48 -20.17 34.30
N GLN A 144 7.99 -19.01 34.73
CA GLN A 144 8.63 -18.79 36.03
C GLN A 144 7.67 -18.25 37.09
N MET A 145 6.41 -17.94 36.75
CA MET A 145 5.48 -17.32 37.69
C MET A 145 4.85 -18.33 38.66
N PRO A 146 4.58 -17.95 39.93
CA PRO A 146 4.07 -18.88 40.95
C PRO A 146 2.73 -19.56 40.59
N PHE A 147 1.91 -18.91 39.77
CA PHE A 147 0.64 -19.48 39.32
C PHE A 147 0.84 -20.51 38.18
N TRP A 148 1.90 -20.38 37.38
CA TRP A 148 2.18 -21.27 36.25
C TRP A 148 2.40 -22.71 36.71
N ASN A 149 3.18 -22.89 37.77
CA ASN A 149 3.47 -24.19 38.39
C ASN A 149 2.25 -24.84 39.07
N LYS A 150 1.16 -24.09 39.25
CA LYS A 150 -0.10 -24.57 39.83
C LYS A 150 -1.15 -24.92 38.78
N MET A 151 -0.89 -24.65 37.50
CA MET A 151 -1.78 -25.00 36.38
C MET A 151 -1.60 -26.45 35.95
N SER A 152 -2.65 -27.05 35.40
CA SER A 152 -2.52 -28.35 34.74
C SER A 152 -1.72 -28.24 33.43
N PRO A 153 -1.08 -29.31 32.95
CA PRO A 153 -0.37 -29.30 31.66
C PRO A 153 -1.25 -28.86 30.48
N GLN A 154 -2.54 -29.25 30.46
CA GLN A 154 -3.50 -28.80 29.43
C GLN A 154 -3.77 -27.29 29.52
N ASP A 155 -3.90 -26.74 30.72
CA ASP A 155 -4.12 -25.31 30.92
C ASP A 155 -2.91 -24.48 30.54
N GLN A 156 -1.69 -24.98 30.81
CA GLN A 156 -0.43 -24.38 30.39
C GLN A 156 -0.28 -24.34 28.86
N SER A 157 -0.59 -25.43 28.15
CA SER A 157 -0.57 -25.47 26.68
C SER A 157 -1.59 -24.49 26.10
N SER A 158 -2.82 -24.49 26.61
CA SER A 158 -3.89 -23.58 26.18
C SER A 158 -3.54 -22.10 26.43
N ALA A 159 -2.76 -21.81 27.47
CA ALA A 159 -2.21 -20.49 27.75
C ALA A 159 -1.26 -20.02 26.65
N ILE A 160 -0.28 -20.86 26.33
CA ILE A 160 0.76 -20.59 25.33
C ILE A 160 0.11 -20.36 23.97
N ASP A 161 -0.84 -21.22 23.58
CA ASP A 161 -1.51 -21.12 22.29
C ASP A 161 -2.31 -19.82 22.15
N LYS A 162 -3.04 -19.41 23.20
CA LYS A 162 -3.79 -18.14 23.22
C LYS A 162 -2.87 -16.92 23.22
N MET A 163 -1.78 -16.97 23.97
CA MET A 163 -0.79 -15.90 24.02
C MET A 163 -0.06 -15.70 22.69
N SER A 164 0.34 -16.80 22.07
CA SER A 164 0.90 -16.78 20.73
C SER A 164 -0.12 -16.27 19.72
N ALA A 165 -1.39 -16.66 19.81
CA ALA A 165 -2.43 -16.13 18.94
C ALA A 165 -2.63 -14.60 19.11
N LEU A 166 -2.55 -14.07 20.33
CA LEU A 166 -2.62 -12.63 20.58
C LEU A 166 -1.41 -11.88 20.03
N TYR A 167 -0.20 -12.43 20.20
CA TYR A 167 1.02 -11.87 19.62
C TYR A 167 0.95 -11.92 18.08
N ASP A 168 0.54 -13.05 17.52
CA ASP A 168 0.42 -13.26 16.08
C ASP A 168 -0.68 -12.42 15.44
N MET A 169 -1.74 -12.05 16.18
CA MET A 169 -2.77 -11.12 15.74
C MET A 169 -2.24 -9.68 15.64
N ARG A 170 -1.40 -9.24 16.58
CA ARG A 170 -0.75 -7.92 16.49
C ARG A 170 0.28 -7.90 15.36
N ALA A 171 1.04 -8.98 15.21
CA ALA A 171 1.99 -9.14 14.13
C ALA A 171 1.32 -9.31 12.76
N SER A 172 0.10 -9.86 12.66
CA SER A 172 -0.60 -10.07 11.39
C SER A 172 -1.01 -8.76 10.71
N ALA A 173 -1.49 -7.78 11.46
CA ALA A 173 -1.77 -6.44 10.92
C ALA A 173 -0.48 -5.79 10.38
N GLY A 174 0.62 -5.88 11.13
CA GLY A 174 1.94 -5.43 10.68
C GLY A 174 2.41 -6.15 9.40
N ARG A 175 2.18 -7.46 9.28
CA ARG A 175 2.51 -8.24 8.07
C ARG A 175 1.73 -7.77 6.85
N VAL A 176 0.42 -7.54 6.98
CA VAL A 176 -0.40 -7.05 5.87
C VAL A 176 0.06 -5.65 5.44
N ALA A 177 0.32 -4.76 6.41
CA ALA A 177 0.83 -3.42 6.12
C ALA A 177 2.19 -3.46 5.41
N LEU A 178 3.12 -4.31 5.86
CA LEU A 178 4.41 -4.49 5.20
C LEU A 178 4.27 -5.12 3.81
N GLN A 179 3.39 -6.11 3.63
CA GLN A 179 3.13 -6.70 2.33
C GLN A 179 2.60 -5.66 1.33
N SER A 180 1.65 -4.81 1.76
CA SER A 180 1.17 -3.68 0.97
C SER A 180 2.32 -2.73 0.64
N LYS A 181 3.11 -2.34 1.64
CA LYS A 181 4.25 -1.44 1.43
C LYS A 181 5.28 -2.03 0.46
N MET A 182 5.57 -3.32 0.52
CA MET A 182 6.47 -3.98 -0.44
C MET A 182 5.94 -3.89 -1.87
N GLN A 183 4.64 -4.06 -2.06
CA GLN A 183 4.00 -3.92 -3.38
C GLN A 183 4.10 -2.47 -3.88
N ASP A 184 3.81 -1.50 -3.02
CA ASP A 184 3.91 -0.07 -3.34
C ASP A 184 5.35 0.34 -3.68
N ASP A 185 6.31 -0.11 -2.88
CA ASP A 185 7.75 0.12 -3.08
C ASP A 185 8.23 -0.46 -4.42
N LEU A 186 7.78 -1.66 -4.78
CA LEU A 186 8.09 -2.28 -6.08
C LEU A 186 7.47 -1.49 -7.23
N ALA A 187 6.25 -1.01 -7.09
CA ALA A 187 5.60 -0.16 -8.11
C ALA A 187 6.34 1.17 -8.30
N LEU A 188 6.74 1.81 -7.20
CA LEU A 188 7.54 3.03 -7.22
C LEU A 188 8.93 2.79 -7.84
N LEU A 189 9.58 1.68 -7.48
CA LEU A 189 10.84 1.26 -8.08
C LEU A 189 10.68 1.12 -9.60
N GLU A 190 9.68 0.37 -10.06
CA GLU A 190 9.38 0.16 -11.48
C GLU A 190 9.12 1.47 -12.23
N ALA A 191 8.50 2.46 -11.58
CA ALA A 191 8.32 3.81 -12.13
C ALA A 191 9.61 4.67 -12.06
N GLY A 192 10.73 4.10 -11.63
CA GLY A 192 12.00 4.80 -11.42
C GLY A 192 11.90 5.90 -10.38
N LYS A 193 10.95 5.85 -9.44
CA LYS A 193 10.77 6.85 -8.38
C LYS A 193 11.64 6.52 -7.17
N LYS A 194 11.76 7.49 -6.25
CA LYS A 194 12.46 7.28 -4.99
C LYS A 194 11.59 6.44 -4.04
N VAL A 195 12.21 5.42 -3.47
CA VAL A 195 11.67 4.47 -2.51
C VAL A 195 12.47 4.58 -1.22
N SER A 196 11.79 4.47 -0.09
CA SER A 196 12.42 4.29 1.22
C SER A 196 12.22 2.83 1.64
N PRO A 197 13.22 1.96 1.45
CA PRO A 197 13.04 0.53 1.64
C PRO A 197 12.66 0.16 3.07
N ILE A 198 11.93 -0.95 3.21
CA ILE A 198 11.67 -1.58 4.50
C ILE A 198 13.00 -2.04 5.09
N THR A 199 13.27 -1.61 6.32
CA THR A 199 14.46 -1.99 7.08
C THR A 199 14.36 -3.43 7.58
N PRO A 200 15.48 -4.16 7.73
CA PRO A 200 15.48 -5.50 8.33
C PRO A 200 14.80 -5.56 9.70
N GLU A 201 14.95 -4.52 10.53
CA GLU A 201 14.37 -4.43 11.87
C GLU A 201 12.83 -4.33 11.81
N ALA A 202 12.31 -3.45 10.96
CA ALA A 202 10.87 -3.33 10.70
C ALA A 202 10.29 -4.64 10.17
N TRP A 203 10.96 -5.31 9.23
CA TRP A 203 10.55 -6.63 8.74
C TRP A 203 10.52 -7.67 9.86
N ALA A 204 11.62 -7.82 10.59
CA ALA A 204 11.77 -8.78 11.67
C ALA A 204 10.70 -8.62 12.77
N SER A 205 10.27 -7.38 13.04
CA SER A 205 9.23 -7.08 14.03
C SER A 205 7.85 -7.68 13.72
N THR A 206 7.62 -8.12 12.48
CA THR A 206 6.33 -8.68 12.02
C THR A 206 6.33 -10.19 11.84
N LEU A 207 7.49 -10.85 12.02
CA LEU A 207 7.62 -12.29 11.85
C LEU A 207 6.70 -13.04 12.84
N PRO A 208 5.94 -14.06 12.40
CA PRO A 208 5.10 -14.84 13.30
C PRO A 208 5.95 -15.58 14.35
N VAL A 209 5.54 -15.54 15.61
CA VAL A 209 6.31 -16.17 16.70
C VAL A 209 6.28 -17.69 16.59
N GLN A 210 5.17 -18.24 16.10
CA GLN A 210 5.01 -19.67 15.88
C GLN A 210 5.42 -20.15 14.49
N ALA A 211 6.03 -19.29 13.65
CA ALA A 211 6.47 -19.72 12.32
C ALA A 211 7.44 -20.91 12.43
N THR A 212 7.12 -21.97 11.71
CA THR A 212 7.99 -23.14 11.54
C THR A 212 9.32 -22.72 10.91
N PRO A 213 10.41 -23.51 11.07
CA PRO A 213 11.67 -23.20 10.38
C PRO A 213 11.50 -23.03 8.87
N ALA A 214 10.64 -23.83 8.24
CA ALA A 214 10.34 -23.73 6.81
C ALA A 214 9.65 -22.42 6.44
N GLU A 215 8.62 -22.00 7.19
CA GLU A 215 7.93 -20.73 6.98
C GLU A 215 8.86 -19.54 7.19
N ARG A 216 9.73 -19.58 8.22
CA ARG A 216 10.73 -18.52 8.44
C ARG A 216 11.71 -18.41 7.28
N MET A 217 12.18 -19.54 6.74
CA MET A 217 13.05 -19.54 5.57
C MET A 217 12.35 -18.93 4.35
N GLN A 218 11.07 -19.24 4.12
CA GLN A 218 10.30 -18.64 3.04
C GLN A 218 10.11 -17.13 3.22
N LEU A 219 9.75 -16.69 4.42
CA LEU A 219 9.59 -15.27 4.74
C LEU A 219 10.92 -14.51 4.54
N GLU A 220 12.02 -15.05 5.05
CA GLU A 220 13.36 -14.51 4.85
C GLU A 220 13.73 -14.45 3.37
N GLN A 221 13.43 -15.50 2.59
CA GLN A 221 13.62 -15.48 1.15
C GLN A 221 12.81 -14.36 0.49
N THR A 222 11.53 -14.20 0.83
CA THR A 222 10.68 -13.13 0.28
C THR A 222 11.28 -11.75 0.56
N PHE A 223 11.73 -11.49 1.80
CA PHE A 223 12.34 -10.22 2.15
C PHE A 223 13.68 -10.00 1.44
N ARG A 224 14.51 -11.04 1.30
CA ARG A 224 15.74 -10.97 0.51
C ARG A 224 15.44 -10.56 -0.92
N HIS A 225 14.51 -11.21 -1.61
CA HIS A 225 14.15 -10.84 -2.99
C HIS A 225 13.70 -9.37 -3.09
N TYR A 226 12.94 -8.89 -2.11
CA TYR A 226 12.57 -7.48 -2.04
C TYR A 226 13.79 -6.56 -1.87
N GLN A 227 14.71 -6.86 -0.95
CA GLN A 227 15.94 -6.07 -0.77
C GLN A 227 16.80 -6.06 -2.04
N GLN A 228 16.87 -7.20 -2.73
CA GLN A 228 17.56 -7.33 -4.01
C GLN A 228 16.93 -6.45 -5.09
N ALA A 229 15.59 -6.40 -5.17
CA ALA A 229 14.92 -5.48 -6.09
C ALA A 229 15.23 -4.01 -5.71
N MET A 230 15.17 -3.67 -4.42
CA MET A 230 15.45 -2.31 -3.95
C MET A 230 16.88 -1.84 -4.24
N SER A 231 17.85 -2.75 -4.35
CA SER A 231 19.23 -2.39 -4.73
C SER A 231 19.33 -1.87 -6.18
N LEU A 232 18.37 -2.19 -7.05
CA LEU A 232 18.31 -1.70 -8.43
C LEU A 232 17.78 -0.27 -8.56
N GLN A 233 17.33 0.35 -7.47
CA GLN A 233 16.78 1.71 -7.47
C GLN A 233 17.62 2.75 -8.25
N PRO A 234 18.93 2.95 -7.99
CA PRO A 234 19.71 3.95 -8.72
C PRO A 234 19.79 3.66 -10.23
N VAL A 235 19.81 2.38 -10.60
CA VAL A 235 19.84 1.95 -12.00
C VAL A 235 18.48 2.19 -12.67
N TYR A 236 17.38 1.86 -11.99
CA TYR A 236 16.03 2.11 -12.49
C TYR A 236 15.75 3.61 -12.63
N GLN A 237 16.22 4.44 -11.69
CA GLN A 237 16.16 5.90 -11.81
C GLN A 237 16.91 6.37 -13.06
N SER A 238 18.12 5.86 -13.30
CA SER A 238 18.92 6.20 -14.49
C SER A 238 18.26 5.74 -15.79
N ILE A 239 17.65 4.55 -15.80
CA ILE A 239 16.95 4.00 -16.96
C ILE A 239 15.69 4.81 -17.28
N VAL A 240 14.85 5.08 -16.28
CA VAL A 240 13.53 5.70 -16.48
C VAL A 240 13.67 7.20 -16.68
N GLN A 241 14.40 7.89 -15.80
CA GLN A 241 14.47 9.35 -15.76
C GLN A 241 15.67 9.93 -16.55
N GLY A 242 16.68 9.12 -16.84
CA GLY A 242 17.89 9.52 -17.56
C GLY A 242 17.81 9.33 -19.08
N THR A 243 18.82 9.82 -19.78
CA THR A 243 19.02 9.57 -21.22
C THR A 243 19.31 8.09 -21.48
N PRO A 244 19.12 7.58 -22.71
CA PRO A 244 19.48 6.21 -23.06
C PRO A 244 20.93 5.84 -22.70
N GLN A 245 21.87 6.78 -22.86
CA GLN A 245 23.28 6.59 -22.53
C GLN A 245 23.49 6.47 -21.02
N GLN A 246 22.79 7.27 -20.22
CA GLN A 246 22.84 7.16 -18.75
C GLN A 246 22.27 5.83 -18.26
N GLY A 247 21.12 5.41 -18.82
CA GLY A 247 20.53 4.10 -18.52
C GLY A 247 21.46 2.95 -18.90
N LEU A 248 22.06 2.98 -20.10
CA LEU A 248 23.02 1.97 -20.55
C LEU A 248 24.25 1.91 -19.64
N ALA A 249 24.83 3.06 -19.30
CA ALA A 249 26.00 3.13 -18.41
C ALA A 249 25.69 2.57 -17.02
N ALA A 250 24.50 2.89 -16.47
CA ALA A 250 24.07 2.36 -15.17
C ALA A 250 23.86 0.84 -15.20
N VAL A 251 23.32 0.29 -16.29
CA VAL A 251 23.20 -1.17 -16.48
C VAL A 251 24.57 -1.81 -16.60
N GLN A 252 25.48 -1.25 -17.40
CA GLN A 252 26.84 -1.77 -17.57
C GLN A 252 27.64 -1.75 -16.26
N ALA A 253 27.40 -0.78 -15.38
CA ALA A 253 28.03 -0.71 -14.06
C ALA A 253 27.64 -1.89 -13.14
N LEU A 254 26.53 -2.60 -13.42
CA LEU A 254 26.13 -3.82 -12.71
C LEU A 254 26.76 -5.09 -13.28
N GLN A 255 27.55 -5.01 -14.36
CA GLN A 255 28.10 -6.20 -15.00
C GLN A 255 28.97 -6.99 -14.00
N PRO A 256 28.64 -8.27 -13.73
CA PRO A 256 29.34 -9.05 -12.72
C PRO A 256 30.75 -9.42 -13.20
N GLN A 257 31.69 -9.53 -12.26
CA GLN A 257 32.99 -10.14 -12.50
C GLN A 257 32.92 -11.64 -12.22
N GLU A 258 33.45 -12.49 -13.12
CA GLU A 258 33.38 -13.96 -12.96
C GLU A 258 33.99 -14.47 -11.65
N SER A 259 34.94 -13.73 -11.07
CA SER A 259 35.57 -14.03 -9.78
C SER A 259 34.77 -13.57 -8.56
N ALA A 260 33.62 -12.90 -8.75
CA ALA A 260 32.82 -12.39 -7.65
C ALA A 260 32.20 -13.55 -6.83
N PRO A 261 32.29 -13.52 -5.49
CA PRO A 261 31.75 -14.58 -4.63
C PRO A 261 30.23 -14.74 -4.75
N ASP A 262 29.53 -13.68 -5.17
CA ASP A 262 28.09 -13.59 -5.42
C ASP A 262 27.76 -13.46 -6.92
N PHE A 263 28.64 -13.96 -7.81
CA PHE A 263 28.51 -13.83 -9.27
C PHE A 263 27.10 -14.13 -9.81
N LYS A 264 26.51 -15.27 -9.41
CA LYS A 264 25.16 -15.66 -9.86
C LYS A 264 24.11 -14.61 -9.50
N TYR A 265 24.20 -14.07 -8.28
CA TYR A 265 23.28 -13.05 -7.80
C TYR A 265 23.45 -11.73 -8.57
N GLN A 266 24.68 -11.28 -8.78
CA GLN A 266 24.97 -10.09 -9.57
C GLN A 266 24.56 -10.27 -11.04
N GLN A 267 24.71 -11.47 -11.59
CA GLN A 267 24.26 -11.82 -12.93
C GLN A 267 22.74 -11.71 -13.07
N GLU A 268 21.97 -12.15 -12.07
CA GLU A 268 20.52 -11.98 -12.03
C GLU A 268 20.12 -10.50 -12.01
N LEU A 269 20.72 -9.69 -11.12
CA LEU A 269 20.48 -8.24 -11.08
C LEU A 269 20.79 -7.55 -12.42
N TYR A 270 21.92 -7.90 -13.02
CA TYR A 270 22.33 -7.36 -14.32
C TYR A 270 21.31 -7.70 -15.42
N ALA A 271 20.86 -8.96 -15.50
CA ALA A 271 19.86 -9.41 -16.45
C ALA A 271 18.49 -8.71 -16.25
N THR A 272 18.08 -8.49 -14.99
CA THR A 272 16.87 -7.72 -14.66
C THR A 272 17.00 -6.28 -15.13
N ALA A 273 18.13 -5.63 -14.88
CA ALA A 273 18.37 -4.25 -15.30
C ALA A 273 18.41 -4.10 -16.84
N GLN A 274 19.01 -5.05 -17.56
CA GLN A 274 18.98 -5.10 -19.03
C GLN A 274 17.55 -5.22 -19.58
N THR A 275 16.75 -6.07 -18.97
CA THR A 275 15.34 -6.24 -19.32
C THR A 275 14.58 -4.94 -19.13
N LYS A 276 14.76 -4.28 -17.98
CA LYS A 276 14.13 -2.99 -17.68
C LYS A 276 14.52 -1.90 -18.68
N LEU A 277 15.81 -1.80 -19.03
CA LEU A 277 16.29 -0.85 -20.04
C LEU A 277 15.58 -1.08 -21.39
N THR A 278 15.54 -2.33 -21.84
CA THR A 278 14.88 -2.70 -23.10
C THR A 278 13.38 -2.34 -23.09
N GLN A 279 12.69 -2.63 -21.98
CA GLN A 279 11.27 -2.29 -21.81
C GLN A 279 11.04 -0.78 -21.89
N VAL A 280 11.85 0.02 -21.18
CA VAL A 280 11.70 1.48 -21.17
C VAL A 280 12.01 2.09 -22.53
N LEU A 281 13.07 1.65 -23.21
CA LEU A 281 13.39 2.12 -24.56
C LEU A 281 12.26 1.78 -25.55
N LYS A 282 11.68 0.58 -25.45
CA LYS A 282 10.53 0.20 -26.27
C LYS A 282 9.30 1.07 -25.96
N ALA A 283 9.01 1.34 -24.69
CA ALA A 283 7.87 2.16 -24.28
C ALA A 283 8.00 3.61 -24.77
N ARG A 284 9.22 4.17 -24.71
CA ARG A 284 9.55 5.50 -25.25
C ARG A 284 9.24 5.62 -26.74
N GLU A 285 9.58 4.60 -27.52
CA GLU A 285 9.34 4.60 -28.96
C GLU A 285 7.87 4.34 -29.32
N ALA A 286 7.17 3.51 -28.54
CA ALA A 286 5.78 3.13 -28.81
C ALA A 286 4.80 4.29 -28.61
N GLU A 287 4.90 5.01 -27.49
CA GLU A 287 4.02 6.15 -27.18
C GLU A 287 4.82 7.31 -26.56
N PRO A 288 5.62 8.03 -27.36
CA PRO A 288 6.57 9.01 -26.83
C PRO A 288 5.90 10.14 -26.06
N GLY A 289 4.78 10.69 -26.57
CA GLY A 289 4.00 11.71 -25.86
C GLY A 289 3.46 11.21 -24.54
N GLY A 290 2.82 10.03 -24.54
CA GLY A 290 2.26 9.43 -23.33
C GLY A 290 3.33 9.11 -22.29
N TRP A 291 4.43 8.50 -22.73
CA TRP A 291 5.57 8.18 -21.87
C TRP A 291 6.20 9.43 -21.24
N LEU A 292 6.40 10.49 -22.04
CA LEU A 292 6.98 11.75 -21.54
C LEU A 292 6.05 12.45 -20.54
N VAL A 293 4.74 12.47 -20.79
CA VAL A 293 3.77 13.00 -19.81
C VAL A 293 3.83 12.28 -18.47
N GLN A 294 4.09 10.97 -18.48
CA GLN A 294 4.18 10.17 -17.26
C GLN A 294 5.53 10.32 -16.53
N ASN A 295 6.62 10.53 -17.28
CA ASN A 295 7.98 10.37 -16.76
C ASN A 295 8.83 11.65 -16.76
N ASP A 296 8.43 12.70 -17.45
CA ASP A 296 9.12 14.00 -17.50
C ASP A 296 8.22 15.12 -16.95
N GLU A 297 8.67 15.76 -15.86
CA GLU A 297 7.88 16.78 -15.16
C GLU A 297 7.58 18.01 -16.04
N THR A 298 8.48 18.37 -16.96
CA THR A 298 8.26 19.53 -17.84
C THR A 298 7.18 19.24 -18.87
N THR A 299 7.18 18.01 -19.40
CA THR A 299 6.17 17.53 -20.34
C THR A 299 4.83 17.37 -19.65
N GLN A 300 4.80 16.84 -18.42
CA GLN A 300 3.60 16.73 -17.61
C GLN A 300 2.94 18.11 -17.41
N LYS A 301 3.71 19.12 -17.00
CA LYS A 301 3.21 20.50 -16.81
C LYS A 301 2.70 21.11 -18.12
N ALA A 302 3.45 20.95 -19.21
CA ALA A 302 3.04 21.44 -20.53
C ALA A 302 1.74 20.77 -21.00
N PHE A 303 1.60 19.47 -20.74
CA PHE A 303 0.40 18.72 -21.05
C PHE A 303 -0.82 19.17 -20.22
N SER A 304 -0.65 19.39 -18.92
CA SER A 304 -1.71 19.93 -18.06
C SER A 304 -2.14 21.34 -18.50
N ALA A 305 -1.20 22.20 -18.87
CA ALA A 305 -1.50 23.55 -19.38
C ALA A 305 -2.27 23.50 -20.70
N TYR A 306 -1.85 22.66 -21.65
CA TYR A 306 -2.57 22.41 -22.90
C TYR A 306 -3.98 21.84 -22.65
N SER A 307 -4.13 20.89 -21.71
CA SER A 307 -5.43 20.30 -21.39
C SER A 307 -6.41 21.34 -20.85
N ALA A 308 -5.92 22.36 -20.15
CA ALA A 308 -6.73 23.47 -19.63
C ALA A 308 -6.97 24.57 -20.68
N ASN A 309 -6.03 24.81 -21.58
CA ASN A 309 -6.14 25.76 -22.68
C ASN A 309 -5.65 25.15 -24.00
N PRO A 310 -6.57 24.73 -24.90
CA PRO A 310 -6.21 24.12 -26.18
C PRO A 310 -5.33 24.98 -27.09
N GLU A 311 -5.30 26.30 -26.93
CA GLU A 311 -4.41 27.20 -27.69
C GLU A 311 -2.91 26.93 -27.40
N LEU A 312 -2.60 26.31 -26.26
CA LEU A 312 -1.23 25.96 -25.85
C LEU A 312 -0.74 24.63 -26.46
N LEU A 313 -1.47 24.03 -27.40
CA LEU A 313 -1.06 22.81 -28.10
C LEU A 313 0.35 22.95 -28.71
N GLY A 314 0.67 24.11 -29.28
CA GLY A 314 1.99 24.38 -29.86
C GLY A 314 3.13 24.31 -28.84
N ASP A 315 2.92 24.84 -27.64
CA ASP A 315 3.91 24.82 -26.56
C ASP A 315 4.12 23.40 -26.03
N TYR A 316 3.04 22.63 -25.89
CA TYR A 316 3.11 21.23 -25.51
C TYR A 316 3.90 20.41 -26.53
N VAL A 317 3.56 20.51 -27.83
CA VAL A 317 4.28 19.79 -28.89
C VAL A 317 5.76 20.18 -28.91
N LYS A 318 6.06 21.47 -28.81
CA LYS A 318 7.45 21.95 -28.75
C LYS A 318 8.22 21.34 -27.59
N ASN A 319 7.60 21.28 -26.40
CA ASN A 319 8.21 20.63 -25.24
C ASN A 319 8.48 19.12 -25.51
N VAL A 320 7.49 18.39 -26.04
CA VAL A 320 7.65 16.97 -26.40
C VAL A 320 8.80 16.76 -27.38
N LEU A 321 8.91 17.58 -28.43
CA LEU A 321 10.00 17.46 -29.42
C LEU A 321 11.38 17.66 -28.79
N ILE A 322 11.52 18.65 -27.90
CA ILE A 322 12.77 18.89 -27.16
C ILE A 322 13.12 17.68 -26.29
N GLN A 323 12.15 17.15 -25.55
CA GLN A 323 12.40 16.01 -24.67
C GLN A 323 12.68 14.73 -25.46
N LYS A 324 12.01 14.49 -26.60
CA LYS A 324 12.34 13.38 -27.50
C LYS A 324 13.80 13.41 -27.93
N GLN A 325 14.33 14.58 -28.28
CA GLN A 325 15.75 14.73 -28.61
C GLN A 325 16.66 14.39 -27.41
N ARG A 326 16.34 14.90 -26.21
CA ARG A 326 17.07 14.60 -24.97
C ARG A 326 17.07 13.10 -24.65
N PHE A 327 15.93 12.44 -24.83
CA PHE A 327 15.75 11.01 -24.53
C PHE A 327 16.08 10.09 -25.72
N GLY A 328 16.60 10.65 -26.83
CA GLY A 328 17.01 9.87 -28.01
C GLY A 328 15.86 9.11 -28.70
N ILE A 329 14.62 9.58 -28.54
CA ILE A 329 13.41 8.96 -29.10
C ILE A 329 13.32 9.27 -30.59
N LYS A 330 13.20 8.23 -31.42
CA LYS A 330 13.20 8.34 -32.88
C LYS A 330 11.81 8.38 -33.49
N SER A 331 10.81 7.82 -32.82
CA SER A 331 9.41 7.81 -33.24
C SER A 331 8.95 9.21 -33.63
N ASP A 332 8.22 9.35 -34.74
CA ASP A 332 7.68 10.65 -35.18
C ASP A 332 6.46 11.08 -34.34
N ALA A 333 5.85 10.16 -33.59
CA ALA A 333 4.69 10.44 -32.76
C ALA A 333 5.01 11.50 -31.69
N VAL A 334 4.02 12.32 -31.35
CA VAL A 334 4.16 13.44 -30.41
C VAL A 334 3.02 13.44 -29.41
N LEU A 335 1.78 13.30 -29.89
CA LEU A 335 0.62 13.25 -29.03
C LEU A 335 0.42 11.83 -28.49
N PRO A 336 -0.10 11.69 -27.25
CA PRO A 336 -0.66 10.44 -26.78
C PRO A 336 -1.71 9.93 -27.77
N LYS A 337 -1.72 8.62 -28.03
CA LYS A 337 -2.54 8.01 -29.08
C LYS A 337 -4.02 8.36 -28.97
N ALA A 338 -4.59 8.27 -27.77
CA ALA A 338 -6.00 8.60 -27.53
C ALA A 338 -6.34 10.06 -27.90
N GLN A 339 -5.39 11.00 -27.74
CA GLN A 339 -5.60 12.41 -28.11
C GLN A 339 -5.45 12.63 -29.60
N ALA A 340 -4.49 11.95 -30.24
CA ALA A 340 -4.36 11.95 -31.70
C ALA A 340 -5.66 11.43 -32.36
N GLU A 341 -6.22 10.35 -31.82
CA GLU A 341 -7.50 9.79 -32.26
C GLU A 341 -8.67 10.75 -32.03
N ALA A 342 -8.76 11.38 -30.84
CA ALA A 342 -9.81 12.36 -30.55
C ALA A 342 -9.76 13.58 -31.47
N LEU A 343 -8.56 14.12 -31.74
CA LEU A 343 -8.37 15.24 -32.67
C LEU A 343 -8.70 14.84 -34.11
N SER A 344 -8.33 13.63 -34.51
CA SER A 344 -8.68 13.07 -35.83
C SER A 344 -10.21 12.97 -35.99
N GLN A 345 -10.92 12.49 -34.97
CA GLN A 345 -12.39 12.44 -34.99
C GLN A 345 -13.02 13.83 -35.02
N ALA A 346 -12.52 14.78 -34.22
CA ALA A 346 -12.99 16.15 -34.20
C ALA A 346 -12.81 16.84 -35.57
N LEU A 347 -11.67 16.60 -36.24
CA LEU A 347 -11.41 17.05 -37.60
C LEU A 347 -12.45 16.52 -38.59
N LEU A 348 -12.71 15.20 -38.57
CA LEU A 348 -13.67 14.54 -39.45
C LEU A 348 -15.10 15.07 -39.29
N GLN A 349 -15.46 15.54 -38.09
CA GLN A 349 -16.79 16.05 -37.77
C GLN A 349 -16.92 17.58 -37.92
N SER A 350 -15.81 18.29 -38.18
CA SER A 350 -15.77 19.75 -38.27
C SER A 350 -16.05 20.26 -39.70
N THR A 351 -16.56 21.50 -39.80
CA THR A 351 -16.79 22.18 -41.09
C THR A 351 -15.46 22.44 -41.83
N PRO A 352 -15.46 22.59 -43.17
CA PRO A 352 -14.25 22.84 -43.95
C PRO A 352 -13.41 24.03 -43.46
N GLU A 353 -14.02 25.13 -42.99
CA GLU A 353 -13.27 26.26 -42.42
C GLU A 353 -12.58 25.90 -41.09
N ASN A 354 -13.22 25.08 -40.25
CA ASN A 354 -12.65 24.64 -38.97
C ASN A 354 -11.58 23.56 -39.16
N GLN A 355 -11.70 22.71 -40.19
CA GLN A 355 -10.65 21.79 -40.61
C GLN A 355 -9.37 22.54 -41.00
N SER A 356 -9.50 23.64 -41.77
CA SER A 356 -8.34 24.45 -42.18
C SER A 356 -7.61 25.06 -40.98
N ARG A 357 -8.32 25.58 -39.98
CA ARG A 357 -7.70 26.15 -38.76
C ARG A 357 -6.99 25.10 -37.91
N LEU A 358 -7.58 23.91 -37.79
CA LEU A 358 -6.97 22.79 -37.07
C LEU A 358 -5.73 22.25 -37.80
N LEU A 359 -5.77 22.16 -39.14
CA LEU A 359 -4.63 21.76 -39.97
C LEU A 359 -3.52 22.81 -39.97
N ASP A 360 -3.83 24.10 -39.99
CA ASP A 360 -2.84 25.19 -39.88
C ASP A 360 -2.13 25.16 -38.52
N THR A 361 -2.86 24.88 -37.43
CA THR A 361 -2.27 24.70 -36.10
C THR A 361 -1.29 23.52 -36.10
N ILE A 362 -1.66 22.40 -36.72
CA ILE A 362 -0.79 21.20 -36.83
C ILE A 362 0.43 21.45 -37.75
N LEU A 363 0.26 22.18 -38.86
CA LEU A 363 1.29 22.46 -39.87
C LEU A 363 2.29 23.56 -39.48
N ILE A 364 1.86 24.59 -38.76
CA ILE A 364 2.74 25.64 -38.22
C ILE A 364 3.75 25.05 -37.23
N ILE A 365 3.34 23.99 -36.52
CA ILE A 365 4.17 23.26 -35.56
C ILE A 365 5.19 22.35 -36.26
N ALA A 366 4.84 21.76 -37.42
CA ALA A 366 5.75 20.92 -38.21
C ALA A 366 6.80 21.70 -39.04
N SER A 367 6.54 22.98 -39.36
CA SER A 367 7.32 23.76 -40.34
C SER A 367 8.39 24.69 -39.76
N ARG A 368 8.52 24.82 -38.43
CA ARG A 368 9.63 25.57 -37.81
C ARG A 368 10.95 24.78 -37.70
N GLY A 369 11.05 23.63 -38.36
CA GLY A 369 12.29 22.85 -38.54
C GLY A 369 12.99 23.04 -39.89
N THR A 370 12.27 23.39 -40.96
CA THR A 370 12.84 23.67 -42.29
C THR A 370 11.85 24.50 -43.11
N TYR A 371 12.16 25.76 -43.38
CA TYR A 371 11.43 26.56 -44.37
C TYR A 371 12.28 26.67 -45.64
N THR A 372 11.92 25.90 -46.67
CA THR A 372 11.97 26.40 -48.05
C THR A 372 10.56 26.41 -48.61
N ARG A 373 10.11 27.62 -48.91
CA ARG A 373 8.74 28.02 -49.25
C ARG A 373 8.32 27.48 -50.62
N ARG A 374 7.34 26.57 -50.71
CA ARG A 374 6.48 26.38 -51.90
C ARG A 374 5.06 25.96 -51.49
N GLY A 375 4.07 26.53 -52.19
CA GLY A 375 2.64 26.59 -51.85
C GLY A 375 1.87 25.27 -51.71
N PRO A 376 0.56 25.35 -51.41
CA PRO A 376 -0.23 24.25 -50.88
C PRO A 376 -0.52 23.24 -51.99
N SER A 377 0.00 22.02 -51.83
CA SER A 377 -0.40 20.87 -52.64
C SER A 377 -1.12 19.85 -51.76
N VAL A 378 -2.13 19.23 -52.36
CA VAL A 378 -3.01 18.16 -51.84
C VAL A 378 -2.25 16.96 -51.23
N SER A 379 -0.91 16.91 -51.34
CA SER A 379 -0.05 15.90 -50.71
C SER A 379 0.05 16.01 -49.18
N ALA A 380 -0.20 17.18 -48.59
CA ALA A 380 -0.08 17.39 -47.13
C ALA A 380 -1.06 16.52 -46.31
N GLY A 381 -2.25 16.24 -46.84
CA GLY A 381 -3.24 15.38 -46.17
C GLY A 381 -2.87 13.90 -46.14
N LYS A 382 -2.07 13.42 -47.11
CA LYS A 382 -1.54 12.04 -47.11
C LYS A 382 -0.36 11.88 -46.15
N GLU A 383 0.39 12.94 -45.91
CA GLU A 383 1.55 12.95 -45.01
C GLU A 383 1.14 13.08 -43.54
N LEU A 384 0.01 13.74 -43.24
CA LEU A 384 -0.60 13.77 -41.92
C LEU A 384 -1.14 12.41 -41.46
N ARG A 385 -1.73 11.60 -42.36
CA ARG A 385 -2.19 10.22 -42.05
C ARG A 385 -1.07 9.26 -41.64
N ARG A 386 0.20 9.66 -41.84
CA ARG A 386 1.39 8.90 -41.46
C ARG A 386 2.02 9.41 -40.15
N LYS A 387 1.62 10.60 -39.68
CA LYS A 387 2.23 11.33 -38.56
C LYS A 387 1.28 11.58 -37.38
N VAL A 388 -0.03 11.43 -37.60
CA VAL A 388 -1.09 11.27 -36.59
C VAL A 388 -1.46 9.79 -36.58
#